data_AF-A0A1S4CUN6-F1
#
_entry.id   AF-A0A1S4CUN6-F1
#
_cell.length_a   1.000
_cell.length_b   1.000
_cell.length_c   1.000
_cell.angle_alpha   90.00
_cell.angle_beta   90.00
_cell.angle_gamma   90.00
#
_symmetry.space_group_name_H-M   'P 1'
#
loop_
_entity.id
_entity.type
_entity.pdbx_description
1 polymer ?
#
loop_
_entity_poly.entity_id
_entity_poly.type
_entity_poly.pdbx_seq_one_letter_code
_entity_poly.pdbx_strand_id
1 'polypeptide(L)'
;MRYGHIAVHLRLPLAPHRTGYSLIRCVICPWSFEHKAMWALKRLNLGWAEAAILRVTQLNEMEEFRLHAYESATMYKEQMKFVYDKKILKREFKSGDLVLLFNSRLKLFSGKLKSKWSGPFKTVNVSPYGDIELVSEDGL
;
A
#
# COMPACT_ATOMS: atom_id res chain seq x y z
N MET A 1 -14.82 22.23 -42.66
CA MET A 1 -14.61 22.61 -41.24
C MET A 1 -13.12 22.51 -40.96
N ARG A 2 -12.48 23.60 -40.50
CA ARG A 2 -11.03 23.66 -40.30
C ARG A 2 -10.70 23.01 -38.95
N TYR A 3 -9.90 21.94 -38.95
CA TYR A 3 -9.42 21.32 -37.72
C TYR A 3 -8.30 22.19 -37.14
N GLY A 4 -8.56 22.80 -35.98
CA GLY A 4 -7.55 23.53 -35.22
C GLY A 4 -6.61 22.56 -34.51
N HIS A 5 -5.30 22.77 -34.68
CA HIS A 5 -4.28 22.06 -33.92
C HIS A 5 -4.14 22.72 -32.54
N ILE A 6 -4.48 22.01 -31.47
CA ILE A 6 -4.18 22.44 -30.10
C ILE A 6 -2.81 21.85 -29.72
N ALA A 7 -1.78 22.69 -29.72
CA ALA A 7 -0.45 22.32 -29.23
C ALA A 7 -0.40 22.54 -27.72
N VAL A 8 -0.39 21.45 -26.93
CA VAL A 8 -0.19 21.54 -25.47
C VAL A 8 1.31 21.48 -25.20
N HIS A 9 1.87 22.60 -24.74
CA HIS A 9 3.30 22.74 -24.46
C HIS A 9 3.62 22.21 -23.06
N LEU A 10 3.93 20.92 -22.92
CA LEU A 10 4.44 20.37 -21.66
C LEU A 10 5.97 20.46 -21.63
N ARG A 11 6.54 21.13 -20.62
CA ARG A 11 8.00 21.29 -20.45
C ARG A 11 8.52 20.22 -19.49
N LEU A 12 9.08 19.14 -20.02
CA LEU A 12 9.84 18.14 -19.25
C LEU A 12 11.34 18.42 -19.40
N PRO A 13 12.14 18.41 -18.33
CA PRO A 13 13.58 18.65 -18.43
C PRO A 13 14.29 17.32 -18.63
N LEU A 14 14.94 17.11 -19.78
CA LEU A 14 15.98 16.10 -19.89
C LEU A 14 17.22 16.69 -20.59
N ALA A 15 18.35 16.19 -20.07
CA ALA A 15 19.76 16.49 -20.24
C ALA A 15 20.30 16.94 -21.62
N PRO A 16 21.50 17.56 -21.64
CA PRO A 16 22.00 18.34 -22.76
C PRO A 16 22.67 17.45 -23.81
N HIS A 17 22.76 17.98 -25.03
CA HIS A 17 23.53 17.48 -26.17
C HIS A 17 22.83 16.44 -27.07
N ARG A 18 21.84 16.90 -27.85
CA ARG A 18 21.78 16.80 -29.33
C ARG A 18 20.38 17.19 -29.80
N THR A 19 20.32 18.24 -30.60
CA THR A 19 19.12 18.70 -31.31
C THR A 19 18.74 17.68 -32.40
N GLY A 20 17.70 16.91 -32.14
CA GLY A 20 17.01 16.10 -33.13
C GLY A 20 15.54 16.00 -32.74
N TYR A 21 14.69 16.80 -33.37
CA TYR A 21 13.24 16.78 -33.15
C TYR A 21 12.68 15.54 -33.87
N SER A 22 12.54 14.42 -33.16
CA SER A 22 11.65 13.34 -33.60
C SER A 22 10.26 13.64 -33.04
N LEU A 23 9.36 14.09 -33.91
CA LEU A 23 7.93 14.12 -33.60
C LEU A 23 7.46 12.66 -33.50
N ILE A 24 7.46 12.11 -32.28
CA ILE A 24 6.75 10.85 -32.02
C ILE A 24 5.27 11.16 -32.18
N ARG A 25 4.75 10.87 -33.38
CA ARG A 25 3.32 10.96 -33.68
C ARG A 25 2.64 9.81 -32.94
N CYS A 26 2.28 10.03 -31.68
CA CYS A 26 1.30 9.19 -31.00
C CYS A 26 -0.03 9.39 -31.73
N VAL A 27 -0.35 8.48 -32.66
CA VAL A 27 -1.64 8.45 -33.32
C VAL A 27 -2.68 8.06 -32.28
N ILE A 28 -3.36 9.04 -31.70
CA ILE A 28 -4.63 8.81 -31.03
C ILE A 28 -5.58 8.30 -32.11
N CYS A 29 -5.94 7.02 -32.06
CA CYS A 29 -6.77 6.37 -33.07
C CYS A 29 -8.21 6.92 -32.97
N PRO A 30 -8.73 7.66 -33.98
CA PRO A 30 -10.02 8.34 -33.91
C PRO A 30 -11.21 7.41 -33.60
N TRP A 31 -11.17 6.19 -34.14
CA TRP A 31 -12.17 5.15 -33.91
C TRP A 31 -12.39 4.83 -32.42
N SER A 32 -11.32 4.84 -31.61
CA SER A 32 -11.42 4.58 -30.17
C SER A 32 -12.16 5.68 -29.41
N PHE A 33 -12.15 6.92 -29.92
CA PHE A 33 -12.86 8.06 -29.35
C PHE A 33 -14.33 8.07 -29.79
N GLU A 34 -14.60 7.81 -31.06
CA GLU A 34 -15.95 7.72 -31.61
C GLU A 34 -16.77 6.61 -30.92
N HIS A 35 -16.15 5.45 -30.69
CA HIS A 35 -16.80 4.36 -29.97
C HIS A 35 -17.12 4.76 -28.52
N LYS A 36 -16.17 5.35 -27.78
CA LYS A 36 -16.41 5.84 -26.40
C LYS A 36 -17.51 6.91 -26.36
N ALA A 37 -17.53 7.83 -27.33
CA ALA A 37 -18.57 8.85 -27.45
C ALA A 37 -19.95 8.24 -27.76
N MET A 38 -20.03 7.25 -28.65
CA MET A 38 -21.27 6.53 -28.94
C MET A 38 -21.81 5.75 -27.75
N TRP A 39 -20.93 5.11 -26.96
CA TRP A 39 -21.33 4.44 -25.73
C TRP A 39 -21.85 5.41 -24.67
N ALA A 40 -21.21 6.58 -24.55
CA ALA A 40 -21.70 7.64 -23.67
C ALA A 40 -23.08 8.16 -24.12
N LEU A 41 -23.27 8.40 -25.42
CA LEU A 41 -24.55 8.86 -25.98
C LEU A 41 -25.67 7.82 -25.77
N LYS A 42 -25.39 6.53 -26.01
CA LYS A 42 -26.35 5.45 -25.74
C LYS A 42 -26.74 5.39 -24.27
N ARG A 43 -25.80 5.63 -23.36
CA ARG A 43 -26.04 5.64 -21.92
C ARG A 43 -26.86 6.85 -21.44
N LEU A 44 -26.76 7.98 -22.14
CA LEU A 44 -27.58 9.19 -21.89
C LEU A 44 -29.03 9.05 -22.39
N ASN A 45 -29.28 8.15 -23.34
CA ASN A 45 -30.60 7.92 -23.93
C ASN A 45 -31.43 6.84 -23.20
N LEU A 46 -31.00 6.37 -22.03
CA LEU A 46 -31.74 5.37 -21.25
C LEU A 46 -33.00 5.97 -20.61
N GLY A 47 -34.09 5.20 -20.61
CA GLY A 47 -35.29 5.57 -19.86
C GLY A 47 -35.03 5.58 -18.35
N TRP A 48 -35.83 6.33 -17.59
CA TRP A 48 -35.63 6.51 -16.14
C TRP A 48 -35.55 5.19 -15.36
N ALA A 49 -36.37 4.20 -15.70
CA ALA A 49 -36.38 2.88 -15.06
C ALA A 49 -35.10 2.09 -15.35
N GLU A 50 -34.65 2.05 -16.60
CA GLU A 50 -33.42 1.38 -17.01
C GLU A 50 -32.18 2.05 -16.39
N ALA A 51 -32.16 3.38 -16.33
CA ALA A 51 -31.09 4.13 -15.69
C ALA A 51 -31.06 3.91 -14.16
N ALA A 52 -32.20 3.67 -13.52
CA ALA A 52 -32.26 3.31 -12.11
C ALA A 52 -31.68 1.92 -11.86
N ILE A 53 -32.11 0.91 -12.63
CA ILE A 53 -31.61 -0.47 -12.52
C ILE A 53 -30.11 -0.51 -12.77
N LEU A 54 -29.62 0.10 -13.85
CA LEU A 54 -28.20 0.14 -14.19
C LEU A 54 -27.33 0.72 -13.06
N ARG A 55 -27.82 1.77 -12.38
CA ARG A 55 -27.11 2.37 -11.24
C ARG A 55 -27.06 1.43 -10.05
N VAL A 56 -28.16 0.74 -9.74
CA VAL A 56 -28.21 -0.24 -8.65
C VAL A 56 -27.27 -1.41 -8.94
N THR A 57 -27.28 -1.96 -10.16
CA THR A 57 -26.38 -3.04 -10.56
C THR A 57 -24.92 -2.63 -10.42
N GLN A 58 -24.55 -1.43 -10.86
CA GLN A 58 -23.18 -0.93 -10.73
C GLN A 58 -22.74 -0.76 -9.28
N LEU A 59 -23.64 -0.29 -8.41
CA LEU A 59 -23.36 -0.19 -6.98
C LEU A 59 -23.13 -1.56 -6.35
N ASN A 60 -23.95 -2.56 -6.72
CA ASN A 60 -23.80 -3.92 -6.23
C ASN A 60 -22.49 -4.56 -6.71
N GLU A 61 -22.12 -4.39 -7.98
CA GLU A 61 -20.83 -4.83 -8.51
C GLU A 61 -19.66 -4.22 -7.72
N MET A 62 -19.71 -2.91 -7.43
CA MET A 62 -18.70 -2.24 -6.61
C MET A 62 -18.62 -2.78 -5.18
N GLU A 63 -19.76 -3.11 -4.58
CA GLU A 63 -19.83 -3.69 -3.24
C GLU A 63 -19.23 -5.10 -3.21
N GLU A 64 -19.51 -5.93 -4.22
CA GLU A 64 -18.88 -7.24 -4.39
C GLU A 64 -17.37 -7.15 -4.52
N PHE A 65 -16.84 -6.20 -5.31
CA PHE A 65 -15.40 -5.97 -5.41
C PHE A 65 -14.78 -5.56 -4.06
N ARG A 66 -15.47 -4.73 -3.28
CA ARG A 66 -15.01 -4.32 -1.95
C ARG A 66 -15.00 -5.51 -0.99
N LEU A 67 -16.06 -6.32 -0.99
CA LEU A 67 -16.16 -7.51 -0.15
C LEU A 67 -15.02 -8.48 -0.47
N HIS A 68 -14.82 -8.79 -1.75
CA HIS A 68 -13.72 -9.64 -2.20
C HIS A 68 -12.36 -9.09 -1.76
N ALA A 69 -12.13 -7.78 -1.88
CA ALA A 69 -10.88 -7.16 -1.43
C ALA A 69 -10.67 -7.29 0.08
N TYR A 70 -11.73 -7.14 0.88
CA TYR A 70 -11.66 -7.32 2.33
C TYR A 70 -11.39 -8.77 2.71
N GLU A 71 -12.10 -9.73 2.13
CA GLU A 71 -11.86 -11.17 2.34
C GLU A 71 -10.45 -11.57 1.94
N SER A 72 -9.97 -11.08 0.80
CA SER A 72 -8.59 -11.34 0.36
C SER A 72 -7.56 -10.78 1.35
N ALA A 73 -7.82 -9.58 1.89
CA ALA A 73 -6.95 -8.94 2.87
C ALA A 73 -6.97 -9.65 4.22
N THR A 74 -8.11 -10.15 4.69
CA THR A 74 -8.19 -10.95 5.93
C THR A 74 -7.48 -12.27 5.76
N MET A 75 -7.73 -12.99 4.66
CA MET A 75 -7.05 -14.25 4.34
C MET A 75 -5.53 -14.08 4.29
N TYR A 76 -5.03 -13.01 3.66
CA TYR A 76 -3.60 -12.72 3.63
C TYR A 76 -3.01 -12.49 5.02
N LYS A 77 -3.69 -11.70 5.86
CA LYS A 77 -3.26 -11.45 7.25
C LYS A 77 -3.21 -12.74 8.06
N GLU A 78 -4.21 -13.59 7.92
CA GLU A 78 -4.30 -14.87 8.62
C GLU A 78 -3.19 -15.84 8.18
N GLN A 79 -2.94 -15.95 6.87
CA GLN A 79 -1.84 -16.76 6.36
C GLN A 79 -0.48 -16.25 6.84
N MET A 80 -0.27 -14.93 6.81
CA MET A 80 0.97 -14.32 7.30
C MET A 80 1.16 -14.55 8.80
N LYS A 81 0.09 -14.42 9.60
CA LYS A 81 0.11 -14.73 11.03
C LYS A 81 0.49 -16.20 11.26
N PHE A 82 -0.15 -17.13 10.54
CA PHE A 82 0.15 -18.56 10.67
C PHE A 82 1.61 -18.89 10.33
N VAL A 83 2.14 -18.33 9.24
CA VAL A 83 3.55 -18.52 8.86
C VAL A 83 4.49 -17.90 9.88
N TYR A 84 4.15 -16.73 10.41
CA TYR A 84 4.93 -16.06 11.44
C TYR A 84 4.94 -16.86 12.74
N ASP A 85 3.77 -17.23 13.25
CA ASP A 85 3.60 -17.99 14.51
C ASP A 85 4.32 -19.34 14.45
N LYS A 86 4.34 -20.00 13.28
CA LYS A 86 5.13 -21.23 13.05
C LYS A 86 6.64 -21.01 13.19
N LYS A 87 7.14 -19.82 12.90
CA LYS A 87 8.56 -19.46 12.96
C LYS A 87 8.97 -18.87 14.30
N ILE A 88 8.03 -18.49 15.17
CA ILE A 88 8.34 -18.00 16.51
C ILE A 88 8.88 -19.16 17.33
N LEU A 89 10.17 -19.12 17.64
CA LEU A 89 10.77 -19.99 18.63
C LEU A 89 10.44 -19.43 20.02
N LYS A 90 9.67 -20.19 20.80
CA LYS A 90 9.44 -19.86 22.21
C LYS A 90 10.79 -19.94 22.94
N ARG A 91 11.29 -18.79 23.40
CA ARG A 91 12.44 -18.72 24.28
C ARG A 91 11.93 -18.52 25.69
N GLU A 92 12.34 -19.42 26.58
CA GLU A 92 12.10 -19.29 28.01
C GLU A 92 13.28 -18.53 28.60
N PHE A 93 12.99 -17.45 29.31
CA PHE A 93 13.99 -16.66 30.02
C PHE A 93 14.05 -17.12 31.47
N LYS A 94 15.26 -17.13 32.04
CA LYS A 94 15.47 -17.41 33.46
C LYS A 94 15.95 -16.14 34.17
N SER A 95 15.70 -16.08 35.47
CA SER A 95 16.28 -15.05 36.34
C SER A 95 17.80 -15.08 36.23
N GLY A 96 18.41 -13.93 35.90
CA GLY A 96 19.84 -13.77 35.68
C GLY A 96 20.27 -13.66 34.22
N ASP A 97 19.40 -13.98 33.25
CA ASP A 97 19.74 -13.89 31.82
C ASP A 97 19.87 -12.43 31.35
N LEU A 98 20.84 -12.17 30.47
CA LEU A 98 21.02 -10.90 29.79
C LEU A 98 20.19 -10.86 28.50
N VAL A 99 19.31 -9.87 28.37
CA VAL A 99 18.42 -9.70 27.23
C VAL A 99 18.50 -8.29 26.65
N LEU A 100 18.23 -8.17 25.36
CA LEU A 100 18.17 -6.89 24.66
C LEU A 100 16.70 -6.45 24.53
N LEU A 101 16.42 -5.18 24.81
CA LEU A 101 15.07 -4.63 24.66
C LEU A 101 14.85 -4.07 23.25
N PHE A 102 13.83 -4.57 22.55
CA PHE A 102 13.44 -4.02 21.26
C PHE A 102 12.57 -2.77 21.42
N ASN A 103 13.01 -1.65 20.84
CA ASN A 103 12.21 -0.43 20.79
C ASN A 103 11.20 -0.48 19.63
N SER A 104 9.93 -0.75 19.96
CA SER A 104 8.84 -0.82 18.98
C SER A 104 8.43 0.54 18.43
N ARG A 105 8.72 1.64 19.14
CA ARG A 105 8.32 2.99 18.73
C ARG A 105 9.07 3.35 17.44
N LEU A 106 8.32 3.68 16.40
CA LEU A 106 8.83 4.06 15.09
C LEU A 106 9.56 5.42 15.16
N LYS A 107 10.79 5.43 15.64
CA LYS A 107 11.71 6.54 15.39
C LYS A 107 12.38 6.28 14.04
N LEU A 108 11.86 6.89 12.98
CA LEU A 108 12.61 7.07 11.74
C LEU A 108 13.86 7.88 12.11
N PHE A 109 15.01 7.21 12.17
CA PHE A 109 16.26 7.90 12.45
C PHE A 109 16.63 8.75 11.22
N SER A 110 16.55 10.08 11.34
CA SER A 110 17.04 11.01 10.32
C SER A 110 18.57 10.99 10.32
N GLY A 111 19.18 10.06 9.57
CA GLY A 111 20.63 9.88 9.51
C GLY A 111 21.03 8.42 9.32
N LYS A 112 22.18 8.02 9.86
CA LYS A 112 22.66 6.63 9.79
C LYS A 112 21.71 5.70 10.55
N LEU A 113 21.37 4.56 9.95
CA LEU A 113 20.49 3.55 10.53
C LEU A 113 21.09 3.06 11.86
N LYS A 114 20.40 3.32 12.98
CA LYS A 114 20.75 2.79 14.30
C LYS A 114 19.95 1.51 14.57
N SER A 115 20.52 0.59 15.36
CA SER A 115 19.77 -0.57 15.84
C SER A 115 18.59 -0.12 16.71
N LYS A 116 17.47 -0.84 16.61
CA LYS A 116 16.30 -0.65 17.49
C LYS A 116 16.45 -1.37 18.83
N TRP A 117 17.47 -2.19 18.97
CA TRP A 117 17.80 -2.91 20.19
C TRP A 117 18.55 -1.98 21.13
N SER A 118 18.06 -1.89 22.36
CA SER A 118 18.64 -1.11 23.45
C SER A 118 19.22 -2.06 24.47
N GLY A 119 20.42 -1.75 24.97
CA GLY A 119 21.07 -2.20 26.21
C GLY A 119 21.05 -3.71 26.56
N PRO A 120 22.13 -4.26 27.13
CA PRO A 120 21.99 -5.49 27.90
C PRO A 120 21.20 -5.18 29.18
N PHE A 121 20.10 -5.88 29.39
CA PHE A 121 19.31 -5.82 30.62
C PHE A 121 19.36 -7.16 31.32
N LYS A 122 19.42 -7.15 32.64
CA LYS A 122 19.38 -8.38 33.44
C LYS A 122 17.93 -8.71 33.80
N THR A 123 17.56 -9.96 33.57
CA THR A 123 16.25 -10.48 33.95
C THR A 123 16.22 -10.73 35.46
N VAL A 124 15.34 -10.05 36.19
CA VAL A 124 15.18 -10.23 37.64
C VAL A 124 14.15 -11.31 37.91
N ASN A 125 12.92 -11.09 37.45
CA ASN A 125 11.81 -12.01 37.62
C ASN A 125 11.09 -12.24 36.30
N VAL A 126 10.57 -13.45 36.14
CA VAL A 126 9.69 -13.84 35.04
C VAL A 126 8.35 -14.24 35.64
N SER A 127 7.32 -13.48 35.30
CA SER A 127 5.95 -13.74 35.72
C SER A 127 5.39 -14.96 34.99
N PRO A 128 4.53 -15.79 35.62
CA PRO A 128 3.85 -16.89 34.94
C PRO A 128 2.95 -16.40 33.78
N TYR A 129 2.60 -15.11 33.75
CA TYR A 129 1.82 -14.49 32.68
C TYR A 129 2.66 -14.03 31.48
N GLY A 130 3.99 -14.17 31.54
CA GLY A 130 4.92 -13.83 30.45
C GLY A 130 5.55 -12.44 30.53
N ASP A 131 5.22 -11.66 31.56
CA ASP A 131 5.89 -10.39 31.83
C ASP A 131 7.29 -10.63 32.40
N ILE A 132 8.25 -9.82 31.98
CA ILE A 132 9.65 -9.93 32.39
C ILE A 132 10.09 -8.62 33.04
N GLU A 133 10.53 -8.69 34.29
CA GLU A 133 11.12 -7.55 34.99
C GLU A 133 12.60 -7.45 34.63
N LEU A 134 12.97 -6.31 34.04
CA LEU A 134 14.31 -6.03 33.56
C LEU A 134 14.94 -4.92 34.40
N VAL A 135 16.20 -5.13 34.81
CA VAL A 135 17.01 -4.12 35.49
C VAL A 135 18.21 -3.80 34.61
N SER A 136 18.46 -2.50 34.42
CA SER A 136 19.70 -2.05 33.78
C SER A 136 20.87 -2.32 34.73
N GLU A 137 21.99 -2.75 34.17
CA GLU A 137 23.22 -2.98 34.95
C GLU A 137 23.71 -1.69 35.64
N ASP A 138 23.28 -0.52 35.15
CA ASP A 138 23.62 0.80 35.67
C ASP A 138 22.71 1.30 36.82
N GLY A 139 21.71 0.52 37.25
CA GLY A 139 20.92 0.79 38.46
C GLY A 139 20.14 2.11 38.49
N LEU A 140 19.85 2.69 37.32
CA LEU A 140 19.15 3.98 37.15
C LEU A 140 17.76 3.81 36.53
#